data_AF-A0A963JFD3-F1
#
_entry.id   AF-A0A963JFD3-F1
#
_cell.length_a   1.000
_cell.length_b   1.000
_cell.length_c   1.000
_cell.angle_alpha   90.00
_cell.angle_beta   90.00
_cell.angle_gamma   90.00
#
_symmetry.space_group_name_H-M   'P 1'
#
loop_
_entity.id
_entity.type
_entity.pdbx_description
1 polymer ?
#
loop_
_entity_poly.entity_id
_entity_poly.type
_entity_poly.pdbx_seq_one_letter_code
_entity_poly.pdbx_strand_id
1 'polypeptide(L)'
;MDPLAALEHAARMLEQARAAGHPGLMAEACHRLAGCWRALGERRAALASLERALPWARSSGASDHALALQCETAELLADMAARADRGDRGSGRPLRERARDTIFEVVRAAAGCADPRWEVMLLLRLSDVLDRFGDHDDATALQVRALRLTAAEFYGEPAPRAEDAARLRVH
;
A
#
# COMPACT_ATOMS: atom_id res chain seq x y z
N MET A 1 3.75 -18.46 -15.93
CA MET A 1 5.19 -18.17 -16.08
C MET A 1 5.89 -18.80 -14.88
N ASP A 2 7.00 -19.50 -15.08
CA ASP A 2 7.80 -20.05 -13.98
C ASP A 2 8.33 -18.90 -13.10
N PRO A 3 8.10 -18.91 -11.76
CA PRO A 3 8.57 -17.85 -10.88
C PRO A 3 10.09 -17.67 -10.89
N LEU A 4 10.87 -18.73 -11.19
CA LEU A 4 12.33 -18.61 -11.32
C LEU A 4 12.73 -17.87 -12.60
N ALA A 5 12.12 -18.22 -13.74
CA ALA A 5 12.33 -17.49 -14.99
C ALA A 5 11.91 -16.00 -14.88
N ALA A 6 10.80 -15.72 -14.16
CA ALA A 6 10.35 -14.36 -13.88
C ALA A 6 11.35 -13.58 -13.00
N LEU A 7 11.93 -14.25 -12.01
CA LEU A 7 12.96 -13.68 -11.13
C LEU A 7 14.23 -13.34 -11.92
N GLU A 8 14.71 -14.24 -12.76
CA GLU A 8 15.87 -14.00 -13.64
C GLU A 8 15.63 -12.84 -14.60
N HIS A 9 14.42 -12.75 -15.15
CA HIS A 9 14.04 -11.64 -16.01
C HIS A 9 14.05 -10.31 -15.25
N ALA A 10 13.43 -10.26 -14.06
CA ALA A 10 13.40 -9.05 -13.23
C ALA A 10 14.81 -8.63 -12.75
N ALA A 11 15.70 -9.60 -12.47
CA ALA A 11 17.09 -9.33 -12.14
C ALA A 11 17.85 -8.70 -13.33
N ARG A 12 17.67 -9.23 -14.54
CA ARG A 12 18.25 -8.64 -15.76
C ARG A 12 17.72 -7.23 -16.03
N MET A 13 16.43 -7.00 -15.85
CA MET A 13 15.85 -5.66 -15.96
C MET A 13 16.51 -4.67 -15.00
N LEU A 14 16.76 -5.08 -13.75
CA LEU A 14 17.40 -4.23 -12.77
C LEU A 14 18.83 -3.85 -13.19
N GLU A 15 19.61 -4.81 -13.68
CA GLU A 15 20.98 -4.54 -14.15
C GLU A 15 21.00 -3.59 -15.35
N GLN A 16 20.07 -3.75 -16.29
CA GLN A 16 19.91 -2.84 -17.42
C GLN A 16 19.49 -1.44 -16.97
N ALA A 17 18.54 -1.34 -16.04
CA ALA A 17 18.07 -0.07 -15.50
C ALA A 17 19.19 0.68 -14.74
N ARG A 18 20.03 -0.06 -14.01
CA ARG A 18 21.24 0.47 -13.35
C ARG A 18 22.24 1.02 -14.35
N ALA A 19 22.55 0.26 -15.39
CA ALA A 19 23.48 0.68 -16.43
C ALA A 19 22.99 1.95 -17.16
N ALA A 20 21.68 2.10 -17.33
CA ALA A 20 21.07 3.27 -17.96
C ALA A 20 20.84 4.45 -17.00
N GLY A 21 21.01 4.26 -15.68
CA GLY A 21 20.82 5.34 -14.69
C GLY A 21 19.37 5.82 -14.55
N HIS A 22 18.37 4.97 -14.83
CA HIS A 22 16.95 5.35 -14.81
C HIS A 22 16.25 4.92 -13.51
N PRO A 23 16.01 5.83 -12.55
CA PRO A 23 15.46 5.46 -11.24
C PRO A 23 14.07 4.83 -11.32
N GLY A 24 13.19 5.30 -12.22
CA GLY A 24 11.87 4.69 -12.41
C GLY A 24 11.94 3.23 -12.83
N LEU A 25 12.83 2.89 -13.77
CA LEU A 25 13.04 1.51 -14.21
C LEU A 25 13.68 0.64 -13.11
N MET A 26 14.54 1.22 -12.27
CA MET A 26 15.12 0.52 -11.13
C MET A 26 14.05 0.20 -10.06
N ALA A 27 13.14 1.15 -9.80
CA ALA A 27 12.01 0.93 -8.91
C ALA A 27 11.11 -0.20 -9.43
N GLU A 28 10.73 -0.16 -10.70
CA GLU A 28 9.88 -1.17 -11.33
C GLU A 28 10.53 -2.56 -11.31
N ALA A 29 11.82 -2.66 -11.65
CA ALA A 29 12.53 -3.93 -11.63
C ALA A 29 12.59 -4.53 -10.21
N CYS A 30 12.83 -3.70 -9.19
CA CYS A 30 12.79 -4.16 -7.80
C CYS A 30 11.38 -4.51 -7.33
N HIS A 31 10.34 -3.81 -7.80
CA HIS A 31 8.95 -4.19 -7.54
C HIS A 31 8.63 -5.57 -8.11
N ARG A 32 9.06 -5.84 -9.35
CA ARG A 32 8.91 -7.16 -9.98
C ARG A 32 9.66 -8.26 -9.23
N LEU A 33 10.88 -7.98 -8.76
CA LEU A 33 11.63 -8.89 -7.89
C LEU A 33 10.83 -9.20 -6.62
N ALA A 34 10.23 -8.19 -5.98
CA ALA A 34 9.40 -8.40 -4.79
C ALA A 34 8.22 -9.33 -5.08
N GLY A 35 7.53 -9.14 -6.20
CA GLY A 35 6.46 -10.03 -6.66
C GLY A 35 6.93 -11.47 -6.86
N CYS A 36 8.09 -11.67 -7.50
CA CYS A 36 8.67 -13.00 -7.70
C CYS A 36 9.02 -13.68 -6.37
N TRP A 37 9.66 -12.95 -5.45
CA TRP A 37 9.99 -13.47 -4.13
C TRP A 37 8.74 -13.82 -3.31
N ARG A 38 7.66 -13.03 -3.39
CA ARG A 38 6.38 -13.39 -2.78
C ARG A 38 5.82 -14.70 -3.34
N ALA A 39 5.87 -14.88 -4.66
CA ALA A 39 5.41 -16.10 -5.32
C ALA A 39 6.21 -17.34 -4.90
N LEU A 40 7.52 -17.17 -4.65
CA LEU A 40 8.40 -18.21 -4.11
C LEU A 40 8.27 -18.43 -2.60
N GLY A 41 7.51 -17.58 -1.90
CA GLY A 41 7.34 -17.64 -0.44
C GLY A 41 8.42 -16.92 0.38
N GLU A 42 9.41 -16.32 -0.29
CA GLU A 42 10.57 -15.64 0.27
C GLU A 42 10.26 -14.21 0.72
N ARG A 43 9.49 -14.09 1.80
CA ARG A 43 8.94 -12.80 2.29
C ARG A 43 10.01 -11.78 2.67
N ARG A 44 11.12 -12.22 3.26
CA ARG A 44 12.22 -11.31 3.63
C ARG A 44 12.90 -10.74 2.40
N ALA A 45 13.10 -11.54 1.36
CA ALA A 45 13.65 -11.09 0.08
C ALA A 45 12.67 -10.16 -0.65
N ALA A 46 11.37 -10.44 -0.56
CA ALA A 46 10.33 -9.56 -1.09
C ALA A 46 10.34 -8.19 -0.39
N LEU A 47 10.35 -8.17 0.94
CA LEU A 47 10.39 -6.93 1.73
C LEU A 47 11.63 -6.11 1.40
N ALA A 48 12.81 -6.74 1.38
CA ALA A 48 14.06 -6.07 1.00
C ALA A 48 14.01 -5.49 -0.42
N SER A 49 13.29 -6.14 -1.35
CA SER A 49 13.12 -5.65 -2.72
C SER A 49 12.20 -4.42 -2.77
N LEU A 50 11.11 -4.40 -1.99
CA LEU A 50 10.24 -3.23 -1.85
C LEU A 50 10.97 -2.04 -1.19
N GLU A 51 11.70 -2.30 -0.10
CA GLU A 51 12.51 -1.28 0.60
C GLU A 51 13.56 -0.67 -0.32
N ARG A 52 14.19 -1.49 -1.17
CA ARG A 52 15.10 -1.03 -2.20
C ARG A 52 14.37 -0.17 -3.24
N ALA A 53 13.20 -0.59 -3.72
CA ALA A 53 12.45 0.13 -4.75
C ALA A 53 12.04 1.55 -4.34
N LEU A 54 11.70 1.74 -3.06
CA LEU A 54 11.06 2.95 -2.56
C LEU A 54 11.87 4.25 -2.76
N PRO A 55 13.18 4.33 -2.44
CA PRO A 55 13.99 5.50 -2.74
C PRO A 55 14.01 5.90 -4.22
N TRP A 56 14.07 4.92 -5.14
CA TRP A 56 14.07 5.22 -6.58
C TRP A 56 12.71 5.67 -7.09
N ALA A 57 11.63 5.09 -6.56
CA ALA A 57 10.27 5.56 -6.85
C ALA A 57 10.11 7.03 -6.45
N ARG A 58 10.56 7.40 -5.23
CA ARG A 58 10.52 8.78 -4.73
C ARG A 58 11.37 9.74 -5.56
N SER A 59 12.59 9.35 -5.95
CA SER A 59 13.47 10.23 -6.74
C SER A 59 13.00 10.42 -8.19
N SER A 60 12.19 9.49 -8.71
CA SER A 60 11.60 9.61 -10.05
C SER A 60 10.38 10.54 -10.13
N GLY A 61 9.88 11.04 -9.00
CA GLY A 61 8.64 11.83 -8.94
C GLY A 61 7.35 11.01 -9.09
N ALA A 62 7.45 9.68 -9.16
CA ALA A 62 6.31 8.77 -9.26
C ALA A 62 5.67 8.53 -7.87
N SER A 63 4.98 9.54 -7.36
CA SER A 63 4.31 9.52 -6.04
C SER A 63 3.39 8.31 -5.88
N ASP A 64 2.57 8.02 -6.89
CA ASP A 64 1.63 6.89 -6.86
C ASP A 64 2.35 5.54 -6.80
N HIS A 65 3.47 5.41 -7.52
CA HIS A 65 4.29 4.19 -7.45
C HIS A 65 4.91 4.01 -6.07
N ALA A 66 5.40 5.08 -5.45
CA ALA A 66 5.93 5.02 -4.08
C ALA A 66 4.84 4.60 -3.07
N LEU A 67 3.62 5.12 -3.20
CA LEU A 67 2.49 4.73 -2.34
C LEU A 67 2.07 3.27 -2.55
N ALA A 68 2.07 2.79 -3.80
CA ALA A 68 1.81 1.39 -4.11
C ALA A 68 2.82 0.46 -3.42
N LEU A 69 4.11 0.78 -3.48
CA LEU A 69 5.18 0.02 -2.81
C LEU A 69 5.01 0.01 -1.29
N GLN A 70 4.63 1.13 -0.69
CA GLN A 70 4.39 1.21 0.76
C GLN A 70 3.12 0.44 1.17
N CYS A 71 2.05 0.47 0.37
CA CYS A 71 0.86 -0.34 0.59
C CYS A 71 1.20 -1.84 0.58
N GLU A 72 1.96 -2.30 -0.42
CA GLU A 72 2.42 -3.69 -0.48
C GLU A 72 3.36 -4.05 0.67
N THR A 73 4.17 -3.11 1.13
CA THR A 73 5.03 -3.28 2.31
C THR A 73 4.19 -3.54 3.55
N ALA A 74 3.14 -2.74 3.79
CA ALA A 74 2.24 -2.93 4.93
C ALA A 74 1.55 -4.31 4.90
N GLU A 75 1.06 -4.74 3.73
CA GLU A 75 0.44 -6.06 3.56
C GLU A 75 1.43 -7.21 3.81
N LEU A 76 2.66 -7.08 3.33
CA LEU A 76 3.69 -8.09 3.51
C LEU A 76 4.13 -8.19 4.97
N LEU A 77 4.25 -7.05 5.66
CA LEU A 77 4.53 -7.00 7.10
C LEU A 77 3.40 -7.68 7.89
N ALA A 78 2.13 -7.46 7.52
CA ALA A 78 0.99 -8.13 8.13
C ALA A 78 1.03 -9.66 7.95
N ASP A 79 1.36 -10.13 6.73
CA ASP A 79 1.50 -11.56 6.43
C ASP A 79 2.68 -12.21 7.18
N MET A 80 3.78 -11.47 7.34
CA MET A 80 4.92 -11.88 8.16
C MET A 80 4.58 -11.91 9.65
N ALA A 81 3.83 -10.92 10.16
CA ALA A 81 3.38 -10.86 11.55
C ALA A 81 2.49 -12.06 11.91
N ALA A 82 1.50 -12.35 11.07
CA ALA A 82 0.61 -13.50 11.24
C ALA A 82 1.36 -14.84 11.21
N ARG A 83 2.46 -14.93 10.44
CA ARG A 83 3.34 -16.11 10.43
C ARG A 83 4.18 -16.23 11.70
N ALA A 84 4.75 -15.12 12.16
CA ALA A 84 5.53 -15.11 13.39
C ALA A 84 4.67 -15.60 14.58
N ASP A 85 3.44 -15.09 14.67
CA ASP A 85 2.49 -15.47 15.73
C ASP A 85 2.07 -16.94 15.72
N ARG A 86 2.22 -17.65 14.58
CA ARG A 86 2.00 -19.10 14.51
C ARG A 86 3.09 -19.90 15.21
N GLY A 87 4.31 -19.36 15.27
CA GLY A 87 5.44 -19.99 15.96
C GLY A 87 5.45 -19.62 17.44
N ASP A 88 5.34 -18.32 17.73
CA ASP A 88 5.33 -17.79 19.09
C ASP A 88 4.33 -16.63 19.18
N ARG A 89 3.27 -16.81 19.98
CA ARG A 89 2.16 -15.85 20.05
C ARG A 89 2.68 -14.50 20.56
N GLY A 90 2.48 -13.45 19.77
CA GLY A 90 2.89 -12.09 20.09
C GLY A 90 4.22 -11.68 19.47
N SER A 91 5.00 -12.62 18.93
CA SER A 91 6.26 -12.34 18.22
C SER A 91 6.05 -11.50 16.96
N GLY A 92 4.84 -11.49 16.39
CA GLY A 92 4.46 -10.64 15.26
C GLY A 92 4.25 -9.17 15.60
N ARG A 93 4.27 -8.78 16.88
CA ARG A 93 3.96 -7.41 17.34
C ARG A 93 4.82 -6.33 16.67
N PRO A 94 6.16 -6.43 16.58
CA PRO A 94 6.97 -5.38 15.96
C PRO A 94 6.66 -5.19 14.47
N LEU A 95 6.26 -6.27 13.78
CA LEU A 95 5.88 -6.22 12.38
C LEU A 95 4.52 -5.53 12.19
N ARG A 96 3.58 -5.72 13.12
CA ARG A 96 2.30 -4.99 13.12
C ARG A 96 2.49 -3.49 13.39
N GLU A 97 3.33 -3.14 14.36
CA GLU A 97 3.66 -1.74 14.66
C GLU A 97 4.25 -1.05 13.42
N ARG A 98 5.25 -1.68 12.78
CA ARG A 98 5.81 -1.17 11.52
C ARG A 98 4.79 -1.07 10.38
N ALA A 99 3.89 -2.04 10.27
CA ALA A 99 2.83 -2.01 9.26
C ALA A 99 1.86 -0.83 9.50
N ARG A 100 1.46 -0.58 10.75
CA ARG A 100 0.62 0.57 11.12
C ARG A 100 1.27 1.90 10.79
N ASP A 101 2.54 2.07 11.14
CA ASP A 101 3.29 3.29 10.81
C ASP A 101 3.27 3.53 9.29
N THR A 102 3.53 2.47 8.52
CA THR A 102 3.48 2.51 7.05
C THR A 102 2.09 2.86 6.53
N ILE A 103 1.02 2.27 7.11
CA ILE A 103 -0.37 2.54 6.74
C ILE A 103 -0.69 4.03 6.95
N PHE A 104 -0.37 4.57 8.13
CA PHE A 104 -0.70 5.96 8.45
C PHE A 104 0.11 6.96 7.60
N GLU A 105 1.34 6.62 7.21
CA GLU A 105 2.09 7.39 6.21
C GLU A 105 1.39 7.40 4.85
N VAL A 106 0.99 6.23 4.34
CA VAL A 106 0.30 6.12 3.04
C VAL A 106 -1.04 6.86 3.06
N VAL A 107 -1.85 6.65 4.09
CA VAL A 107 -3.18 7.29 4.23
C VAL A 107 -3.09 8.82 4.25
N ARG A 108 -2.03 9.37 4.87
CA ARG A 108 -1.78 10.82 4.91
C ARG A 108 -1.43 11.37 3.51
N ALA A 109 -0.66 10.61 2.74
CA ALA A 109 -0.20 11.02 1.42
C ALA A 109 -1.18 10.69 0.28
N ALA A 110 -2.13 9.77 0.49
CA ALA A 110 -3.03 9.26 -0.55
C ALA A 110 -3.94 10.33 -1.19
N ALA A 111 -4.25 11.42 -0.49
CA ALA A 111 -4.99 12.55 -1.06
C ALA A 111 -4.24 13.28 -2.19
N GLY A 112 -2.93 13.06 -2.32
CA GLY A 112 -2.09 13.59 -3.38
C GLY A 112 -1.97 12.68 -4.59
N CYS A 113 -2.72 11.57 -4.66
CA CYS A 113 -2.70 10.67 -5.81
C CYS A 113 -3.20 11.37 -7.07
N ALA A 114 -2.60 11.06 -8.22
CA ALA A 114 -3.00 11.67 -9.50
C ALA A 114 -4.41 11.19 -9.94
N ASP A 115 -4.75 9.95 -9.60
CA ASP A 115 -6.06 9.35 -9.85
C ASP A 115 -6.81 9.11 -8.52
N PRO A 116 -7.99 9.74 -8.29
CA PRO A 116 -8.79 9.51 -7.09
C PRO A 116 -9.22 8.05 -6.89
N ARG A 117 -9.34 7.26 -7.97
CA ARG A 117 -9.64 5.81 -7.87
C ARG A 117 -8.49 5.04 -7.23
N TRP A 118 -7.26 5.51 -7.42
CA TRP A 118 -6.09 4.96 -6.76
C TRP A 118 -6.13 5.18 -5.24
N GLU A 119 -6.56 6.37 -4.80
CA GLU A 119 -6.76 6.65 -3.38
C GLU A 119 -7.79 5.69 -2.77
N VAL A 120 -8.95 5.50 -3.42
CA VAL A 120 -9.98 4.54 -2.98
C VAL A 120 -9.40 3.14 -2.83
N MET A 121 -8.65 2.67 -3.82
CA MET A 121 -8.03 1.34 -3.82
C MET A 121 -7.03 1.17 -2.67
N LEU A 122 -6.17 2.16 -2.42
CA LEU A 122 -5.22 2.15 -1.29
C LEU A 122 -5.95 2.09 0.06
N LEU A 123 -6.99 2.93 0.24
CA LEU A 123 -7.75 2.98 1.48
C LEU A 123 -8.41 1.63 1.80
N LEU A 124 -9.03 0.98 0.81
CA LEU A 124 -9.67 -0.32 1.01
C LEU A 124 -8.67 -1.41 1.34
N ARG A 125 -7.53 -1.48 0.65
CA ARG A 125 -6.46 -2.45 0.95
C ARG A 125 -5.88 -2.27 2.34
N LEU A 126 -5.65 -1.03 2.78
CA LEU A 126 -5.10 -0.77 4.10
C LEU A 126 -6.15 -0.99 5.20
N SER A 127 -7.43 -0.78 4.91
CA SER A 127 -8.51 -1.11 5.85
C SER A 127 -8.56 -2.60 6.17
N ASP A 128 -8.38 -3.48 5.18
CA ASP A 128 -8.28 -4.93 5.39
C ASP A 128 -7.07 -5.30 6.28
N VAL A 129 -5.95 -4.60 6.16
CA VAL A 129 -4.79 -4.82 7.03
C VAL A 129 -5.11 -4.45 8.48
N LEU A 130 -5.75 -3.30 8.70
CA LEU A 130 -6.15 -2.82 10.03
C LEU A 130 -7.21 -3.75 10.66
N ASP A 131 -8.18 -4.22 9.90
CA ASP A 131 -9.18 -5.20 10.38
C ASP A 131 -8.52 -6.50 10.86
N ARG A 132 -7.51 -7.00 10.12
CA ARG A 132 -6.73 -8.19 10.54
C ARG A 132 -5.92 -7.96 11.82
N PHE A 133 -5.63 -6.71 12.18
CA PHE A 133 -4.95 -6.36 13.41
C PHE A 133 -5.91 -6.09 14.58
N GLY A 134 -7.23 -6.05 14.31
CA GLY A 134 -8.27 -5.70 15.28
C GLY A 134 -8.51 -4.19 15.41
N ASP A 135 -7.93 -3.37 14.52
CA ASP A 135 -8.05 -1.91 14.54
C ASP A 135 -9.31 -1.46 13.75
N HIS A 136 -10.47 -1.97 14.17
CA HIS A 136 -11.74 -1.85 13.43
C HIS A 136 -12.22 -0.41 13.24
N ASP A 137 -11.98 0.46 14.22
CA ASP A 137 -12.38 1.87 14.13
C ASP A 137 -11.60 2.60 13.03
N ASP A 138 -10.28 2.35 12.95
CA ASP A 138 -9.43 2.92 11.91
C ASP A 138 -9.77 2.32 10.54
N ALA A 139 -9.99 1.00 10.46
CA ALA A 139 -10.43 0.33 9.23
C ALA A 139 -11.75 0.92 8.71
N THR A 140 -12.74 1.10 9.58
CA THR A 140 -14.02 1.73 9.27
C THR A 140 -13.83 3.16 8.79
N ALA A 141 -12.95 3.93 9.43
CA ALA A 141 -12.65 5.30 8.99
C ALA A 141 -12.09 5.35 7.57
N LEU A 142 -11.20 4.41 7.19
CA LEU A 142 -10.68 4.31 5.82
C LEU A 142 -11.78 3.91 4.82
N GLN A 143 -12.64 2.95 5.17
CA GLN A 143 -13.76 2.52 4.33
C GLN A 143 -14.77 3.65 4.10
N VAL A 144 -15.12 4.41 5.15
CA VAL A 144 -16.00 5.58 5.06
C VAL A 144 -15.39 6.65 4.15
N ARG A 145 -14.08 6.91 4.26
CA ARG A 145 -13.38 7.84 3.34
C ARG A 145 -13.45 7.35 1.89
N ALA A 146 -13.17 6.07 1.64
CA ALA A 146 -13.25 5.47 0.30
C ALA A 146 -14.66 5.57 -0.30
N LEU A 147 -15.71 5.32 0.50
CA LEU A 147 -17.10 5.47 0.08
C LEU A 147 -17.45 6.93 -0.28
N ARG A 148 -16.96 7.90 0.50
CA ARG A 148 -17.19 9.33 0.21
C ARG A 148 -16.55 9.76 -1.11
N LEU A 149 -15.32 9.30 -1.39
CA LEU A 149 -14.64 9.58 -2.66
C LEU A 149 -15.39 8.97 -3.84
N THR A 150 -15.84 7.72 -3.69
CA THR A 150 -16.63 7.01 -4.70
C THR A 150 -17.96 7.74 -4.96
N ALA A 151 -18.67 8.14 -3.90
CA ALA A 151 -19.91 8.90 -4.03
C ALA A 151 -19.69 10.26 -4.72
N ALA A 152 -18.63 10.99 -4.38
CA ALA A 152 -18.30 12.25 -5.03
C ALA A 152 -18.05 12.07 -6.55
N GLU A 153 -17.43 10.96 -6.96
CA GLU A 153 -17.21 10.63 -8.37
C GLU A 153 -18.51 10.34 -9.12
N PHE A 154 -19.44 9.59 -8.53
CA PHE A 154 -20.70 9.20 -9.18
C PHE A 154 -21.78 10.27 -9.16
N TYR A 155 -21.86 11.05 -8.09
CA TYR A 155 -22.97 11.99 -7.88
C TYR A 155 -22.60 13.45 -8.14
N GLY A 156 -21.31 13.79 -8.28
CA GLY A 156 -20.86 15.16 -8.58
C GLY A 156 -21.32 16.21 -7.56
N GLU A 157 -21.72 15.79 -6.35
CA GLU A 157 -22.33 16.71 -5.39
C GLU A 157 -21.27 17.46 -4.58
N PRO A 158 -21.37 18.81 -4.48
CA PRO A 158 -20.66 19.53 -3.45
C PRO A 158 -21.22 19.09 -2.09
N ALA A 159 -20.34 18.96 -1.10
CA ALA A 159 -20.69 18.58 0.27
C ALA A 159 -21.97 19.27 0.76
N PRO A 160 -22.82 18.59 1.54
CA PRO A 160 -24.12 19.13 1.93
C PRO A 160 -23.92 20.52 2.54
N ARG A 161 -24.64 21.51 2.00
CA ARG A 161 -24.58 22.88 2.52
C ARG A 161 -25.00 22.82 3.98
N ALA A 162 -24.31 23.57 4.83
CA ALA A 162 -24.50 23.60 6.28
C ALA A 162 -25.97 23.86 6.74
N GLU A 163 -26.84 24.29 5.82
CA GLU A 163 -28.27 24.50 6.02
C GLU A 163 -29.06 23.19 6.22
N ASP A 164 -28.62 22.05 5.67
CA ASP A 164 -29.33 20.76 5.81
C ASP A 164 -29.11 20.10 7.17
N ALA A 165 -27.98 20.40 7.84
CA ALA A 165 -27.70 19.96 9.20
C ALA A 165 -28.59 20.66 10.26
N ALA A 166 -29.19 21.80 9.93
CA ALA A 166 -30.09 22.53 10.81
C ALA A 166 -31.51 21.94 10.83
N ARG A 167 -31.93 21.25 9.75
CA ARG A 167 -33.27 20.65 9.65
C ARG A 167 -33.39 19.30 10.36
N LEU A 168 -32.28 18.61 10.61
CA LEU A 168 -32.23 17.35 11.36
C LEU A 168 -32.13 17.52 12.89
N ARG A 169 -32.14 18.76 13.40
CA ARG A 169 -32.14 19.05 14.85
C ARG A 169 -33.49 19.54 15.38
N VAL A 170 -34.52 19.58 14.55
CA VAL A 170 -35.87 19.97 14.94
C VAL A 170 -36.85 18.89 14.47
N HIS A 171 -36.79 17.71 15.10
CA HIS A 171 -37.91 16.80 15.32
C HIS A 171 -37.58 15.83 16.45
#